data_AF-A0A851GIT1-F1
#
_entry.id   AF-A0A851GIT1-F1
#
_cell.length_a   1.000
_cell.length_b   1.000
_cell.length_c   1.000
_cell.angle_alpha   90.00
_cell.angle_beta   90.00
_cell.angle_gamma   90.00
#
_symmetry.space_group_name_H-M   'P 1'
#
loop_
_entity.id
_entity.type
_entity.pdbx_description
1 polymer ?
#
loop_
_entity_poly.entity_id
_entity_poly.type
_entity_poly.pdbx_seq_one_letter_code
_entity_poly.pdbx_strand_id
1 'polypeptide(L)'
;MSDYPAPSLSTQEASNLYQAPGVHPQMQVSDPSVSAMIINQLVRTRGWVRLCSVVGFIGAGFMLLGGLFMVIGGAALPLSSGPGQSAAYGAGMIAGMGIFYLVFALFYIYPSLRLWQYASSISRLQHSQQTVDLETALDRQRSFWKFVGLMISIILGLYLLIIVGAIVIGAAGALNI
;
A
#
# COMPACT_ATOMS: atom_id res chain seq x y z
N MET A 1 -34.89 71.76 -47.50
CA MET A 1 -33.58 71.31 -46.97
C MET A 1 -33.86 70.77 -45.59
N SER A 2 -33.83 69.45 -45.43
CA SER A 2 -34.15 68.75 -44.19
C SER A 2 -32.92 68.75 -43.28
N ASP A 3 -32.89 69.64 -42.29
CA ASP A 3 -31.96 69.52 -41.15
C ASP A 3 -32.48 68.40 -40.24
N TYR A 4 -32.01 67.18 -40.50
CA TYR A 4 -32.22 66.05 -39.60
C TYR A 4 -31.10 66.07 -38.57
N PRO A 5 -31.36 66.36 -37.27
CA PRO A 5 -30.32 66.31 -36.27
C PRO A 5 -29.91 64.85 -36.07
N ALA A 6 -28.60 64.58 -36.16
CA ALA A 6 -28.07 63.25 -35.86
C ALA A 6 -28.39 62.88 -34.40
N PRO A 7 -28.83 61.63 -34.11
CA PRO A 7 -29.08 61.21 -32.75
C PRO A 7 -27.77 61.26 -31.96
N SER A 8 -27.70 62.11 -30.95
CA SER A 8 -26.57 62.18 -30.04
C SER A 8 -26.59 60.95 -29.14
N LEU A 9 -25.88 59.90 -29.56
CA LEU A 9 -25.61 58.75 -28.70
C LEU A 9 -24.93 59.29 -27.44
N SER A 10 -25.51 59.00 -26.28
CA SER A 10 -24.89 59.34 -25.02
C SER A 10 -23.49 58.71 -24.97
N THR A 11 -22.48 59.42 -24.47
CA THR A 11 -21.09 58.94 -24.38
C THR A 11 -20.98 57.58 -23.65
N GLN A 12 -21.98 57.27 -22.83
CA GLN A 12 -22.15 56.01 -22.13
C GLN A 12 -22.58 54.85 -23.05
N GLU A 13 -23.49 55.07 -24.00
CA GLU A 13 -23.89 54.05 -24.99
C GLU A 13 -22.76 53.74 -25.98
N ALA A 14 -22.02 54.75 -26.44
CA ALA A 14 -20.85 54.55 -27.29
C ALA A 14 -19.76 53.72 -26.59
N SER A 15 -19.61 53.88 -25.27
CA SER A 15 -18.69 53.07 -24.46
C SER A 15 -19.17 51.63 -24.21
N ASN A 16 -20.48 51.40 -24.19
CA ASN A 16 -21.09 50.07 -24.02
C ASN A 16 -21.16 49.27 -25.34
N LEU A 17 -21.12 49.94 -26.49
CA LEU A 17 -21.17 49.30 -27.81
C LEU A 17 -19.85 48.64 -28.26
N TYR A 18 -18.73 48.99 -27.61
CA TYR A 18 -17.40 48.41 -27.88
C TYR A 18 -16.88 47.50 -26.75
N GLN A 19 -17.70 47.20 -25.74
CA GLN A 19 -17.36 46.11 -24.82
C GLN A 19 -17.51 44.78 -25.57
N ALA A 20 -16.37 44.22 -26.00
CA ALA A 20 -16.32 42.82 -26.38
C ALA A 20 -16.94 42.01 -25.23
N PRO A 21 -17.80 41.01 -25.48
CA PRO A 21 -18.36 40.16 -24.44
C PRO A 21 -17.19 39.73 -23.56
N GLY A 22 -17.20 40.18 -22.30
CA GLY A 22 -16.12 39.97 -21.35
C GLY A 22 -16.00 38.51 -20.99
N VAL A 23 -15.53 37.70 -21.94
CA VAL A 23 -14.90 36.42 -21.70
C VAL A 23 -13.46 36.77 -21.34
N HIS A 24 -13.28 37.36 -20.17
CA HIS A 24 -12.20 36.88 -19.34
C HIS A 24 -12.72 35.54 -18.85
N PRO A 25 -12.17 34.39 -19.29
CA PRO A 25 -12.17 33.26 -18.39
C PRO A 25 -11.46 33.82 -17.17
N GLN A 26 -12.23 34.21 -16.15
CA GLN A 26 -11.75 34.06 -14.80
C GLN A 26 -11.26 32.62 -14.82
N MET A 27 -9.94 32.43 -14.90
CA MET A 27 -9.35 31.18 -14.50
C MET A 27 -9.81 31.09 -13.06
N GLN A 28 -10.98 30.49 -12.87
CA GLN A 28 -11.51 30.06 -11.61
C GLN A 28 -10.42 29.11 -11.21
N VAL A 29 -9.46 29.64 -10.44
CA VAL A 29 -8.50 28.85 -9.70
C VAL A 29 -9.42 28.03 -8.85
N SER A 30 -9.81 26.87 -9.38
CA SER A 30 -10.61 25.89 -8.70
C SER A 30 -9.87 25.72 -7.40
N ASP A 31 -10.51 26.16 -6.31
CA ASP A 31 -9.94 26.09 -4.98
C ASP A 31 -9.24 24.71 -4.90
N PRO A 32 -7.97 24.61 -4.48
CA PRO A 32 -7.27 23.32 -4.35
C PRO A 32 -7.92 22.40 -3.31
N SER A 33 -9.17 22.69 -2.92
CA SER A 33 -10.11 21.83 -2.26
C SER A 33 -10.39 20.57 -3.08
N VAL A 34 -10.16 19.44 -2.43
CA VAL A 34 -10.45 18.12 -2.99
C VAL A 34 -11.97 17.92 -3.00
N SER A 35 -12.50 17.33 -4.08
CA SER A 35 -13.92 16.97 -4.16
C SER A 35 -14.35 16.13 -2.95
N ALA A 36 -15.43 16.55 -2.28
CA ALA A 36 -16.01 15.85 -1.14
C ALA A 36 -16.36 14.39 -1.46
N MET A 37 -16.68 14.07 -2.72
CA MET A 37 -16.94 12.71 -3.18
C MET A 37 -15.68 11.83 -3.06
N ILE A 38 -14.51 12.34 -3.44
CA ILE A 38 -13.23 11.63 -3.35
C ILE A 38 -12.89 11.33 -1.88
N ILE A 39 -13.05 12.34 -1.02
CA ILE A 39 -12.81 12.20 0.43
C ILE A 39 -13.74 11.14 1.01
N ASN A 40 -15.04 11.17 0.66
CA ASN A 40 -16.02 10.20 1.17
C ASN A 40 -15.64 8.76 0.80
N GLN A 41 -15.23 8.51 -0.46
CA GLN A 41 -14.81 7.18 -0.90
C GLN A 41 -13.59 6.66 -0.14
N LEU A 42 -12.57 7.50 0.07
CA LEU A 42 -11.38 7.15 0.84
C LEU A 42 -11.73 6.87 2.31
N VAL A 43 -12.60 7.68 2.92
CA VAL A 43 -13.02 7.48 4.32
C VAL A 43 -13.75 6.14 4.50
N ARG A 44 -14.53 5.69 3.51
CA ARG A 44 -15.21 4.38 3.53
C ARG A 44 -14.22 3.21 3.53
N THR A 45 -13.06 3.35 2.90
CA THR A 45 -12.03 2.28 2.89
C THR A 45 -11.09 2.34 4.09
N ARG A 46 -10.99 3.48 4.78
CA ARG A 46 -10.11 3.69 5.95
C ARG A 46 -10.25 2.62 7.03
N GLY A 47 -11.48 2.24 7.37
CA GLY A 47 -11.76 1.22 8.40
C GLY A 47 -11.16 -0.14 8.04
N TRP A 48 -11.36 -0.57 6.79
CA TRP A 48 -10.80 -1.81 6.25
C TRP A 48 -9.27 -1.80 6.21
N VAL A 49 -8.68 -0.69 5.74
CA VAL A 49 -7.21 -0.53 5.71
C VAL A 49 -6.63 -0.63 7.13
N ARG A 50 -7.28 -0.01 8.12
CA ARG A 50 -6.84 -0.06 9.51
C ARG A 50 -6.99 -1.46 10.11
N LEU A 51 -8.08 -2.16 9.80
CA LEU A 51 -8.28 -3.55 10.20
C LEU A 51 -7.16 -4.44 9.65
N CYS A 52 -6.87 -4.35 8.34
CA CYS A 52 -5.79 -5.13 7.72
C CYS A 52 -4.43 -4.85 8.35
N SER A 53 -4.13 -3.59 8.67
CA SER A 53 -2.90 -3.22 9.37
C SER A 53 -2.81 -3.87 10.75
N VAL A 54 -3.88 -3.80 11.55
CA VAL A 54 -3.93 -4.39 12.89
C VAL A 54 -3.78 -5.92 12.84
N VAL A 55 -4.50 -6.59 11.94
CA VAL A 55 -4.40 -8.04 11.75
C VAL A 55 -2.98 -8.43 11.33
N GLY A 56 -2.34 -7.67 10.44
CA GLY A 56 -0.96 -7.89 10.04
C GLY A 56 0.04 -7.75 11.19
N PHE A 57 -0.13 -6.73 12.05
CA PHE A 57 0.67 -6.57 13.26
C PHE A 57 0.46 -7.69 14.27
N ILE A 58 -0.78 -8.13 14.48
CA ILE A 58 -1.11 -9.25 15.36
C ILE A 58 -0.44 -10.53 14.84
N GLY A 59 -0.57 -10.81 13.53
CA GLY A 59 0.09 -11.96 12.90
C GLY A 59 1.61 -11.91 13.07
N ALA A 60 2.23 -10.76 12.85
CA ALA A 60 3.66 -10.59 13.10
C ALA A 60 4.04 -10.76 14.59
N GLY A 61 3.21 -10.29 15.51
CA GLY A 61 3.41 -10.46 16.96
C GLY A 61 3.38 -11.94 17.36
N PHE A 62 2.43 -12.72 16.84
CA PHE A 62 2.39 -14.17 17.05
C PHE A 62 3.58 -14.88 16.41
N MET A 63 4.03 -14.46 15.22
CA MET A 63 5.24 -15.01 14.60
C MET A 63 6.50 -14.71 15.40
N LEU A 64 6.63 -13.50 15.95
CA LEU A 64 7.74 -13.14 16.83
C LEU A 64 7.75 -14.00 18.09
N LEU A 65 6.58 -14.12 18.73
CA LEU A 65 6.45 -14.91 19.96
C LEU A 65 6.73 -16.39 19.67
N GLY A 66 6.07 -16.97 18.67
CA GLY A 66 6.28 -18.37 18.27
C GLY A 66 7.72 -18.66 17.84
N GLY A 67 8.33 -17.77 17.05
CA GLY A 67 9.73 -17.89 16.64
C GLY A 67 10.68 -17.84 17.83
N LEU A 68 10.45 -16.93 18.79
CA LEU A 68 11.25 -16.84 20.00
C LEU A 68 11.11 -18.09 20.88
N PHE A 69 9.88 -18.58 21.05
CA PHE A 69 9.62 -19.85 21.75
C PHE A 69 10.31 -21.03 21.06
N MET A 70 10.34 -21.07 19.73
CA MET A 70 11.05 -22.12 18.98
C MET A 70 12.57 -22.02 19.14
N VAL A 71 13.16 -20.83 19.12
CA VAL A 71 14.61 -20.65 19.30
C VAL A 71 15.03 -21.02 20.74
N ILE A 72 14.30 -20.54 21.75
CA ILE A 72 14.63 -20.78 23.15
C ILE A 72 14.26 -22.22 23.56
N GLY A 73 13.08 -22.69 23.16
CA GLY A 73 12.54 -24.00 23.55
C GLY A 73 13.05 -25.16 22.69
N GLY A 74 13.49 -24.92 21.46
CA GLY A 74 14.05 -25.94 20.57
C GLY A 74 15.33 -26.59 21.08
N ALA A 75 16.08 -25.89 21.94
CA ALA A 75 17.24 -26.45 22.64
C ALA A 75 16.86 -27.28 23.89
N ALA A 76 15.66 -27.09 24.44
CA ALA A 76 15.22 -27.69 25.69
C ALA A 76 14.27 -28.89 25.52
N LEU A 77 13.61 -29.00 24.36
CA LEU A 77 12.69 -30.11 24.07
C LEU A 77 13.45 -31.27 23.42
N PRO A 78 13.49 -32.47 24.04
CA PRO A 78 13.99 -33.67 23.40
C PRO A 78 12.97 -34.13 22.35
N LEU A 79 13.03 -33.50 21.19
CA LEU A 79 12.20 -33.89 20.06
C LEU A 79 12.79 -35.16 19.47
N SER A 80 11.92 -36.17 19.33
CA SER A 80 12.24 -37.45 18.70
C SER A 80 12.71 -37.17 17.28
N SER A 81 14.03 -37.13 17.09
CA SER A 81 14.65 -37.15 15.80
C SER A 81 14.34 -38.50 15.16
N GLY A 82 13.96 -38.51 13.87
CA GLY A 82 13.59 -39.75 13.18
C GLY A 82 14.69 -40.82 13.27
N PRO A 83 14.39 -42.09 12.98
CA PRO A 83 15.39 -43.17 13.06
C PRO A 83 16.68 -42.78 12.34
N GLY A 84 17.80 -42.70 13.07
CA GLY A 84 19.13 -42.34 12.54
C GLY A 84 19.51 -40.85 12.61
N GLN A 85 18.67 -39.95 13.13
CA GLN A 85 19.02 -38.54 13.33
C GLN A 85 19.42 -38.27 14.79
N SER A 86 20.48 -37.47 14.99
CA SER A 86 20.92 -37.08 16.34
C SER A 86 19.95 -36.06 16.95
N ALA A 87 19.82 -36.08 18.27
CA ALA A 87 19.02 -35.08 19.01
C ALA A 87 19.51 -33.64 18.74
N ALA A 88 20.82 -33.47 18.52
CA ALA A 88 21.42 -32.18 18.15
C ALA A 88 20.93 -31.66 16.79
N TYR A 89 20.70 -32.55 15.82
CA TYR A 89 20.17 -32.18 14.51
C TYR A 89 18.71 -31.69 14.60
N GLY A 90 17.88 -32.37 15.39
CA GLY A 90 16.48 -31.97 15.61
C GLY A 90 16.36 -30.60 16.29
N ALA A 91 17.16 -30.36 17.33
CA ALA A 91 17.21 -29.08 18.03
C ALA A 91 17.68 -27.94 17.09
N GLY A 92 18.72 -28.19 16.28
CA GLY A 92 19.23 -27.22 15.31
C GLY A 92 18.21 -26.84 14.23
N MET A 93 17.43 -27.82 13.74
CA MET A 93 16.38 -27.58 12.74
C MET A 93 15.28 -26.65 13.29
N ILE A 94 14.83 -26.87 14.53
CA ILE A 94 13.76 -26.07 15.15
C ILE A 94 14.23 -24.66 15.45
N ALA A 95 15.46 -24.52 15.96
CA ALA A 95 16.07 -23.21 16.13
C ALA A 95 16.17 -22.46 14.79
N GLY A 96 16.56 -23.16 13.71
CA GLY A 96 16.57 -22.61 12.35
C GLY A 96 15.20 -22.16 11.87
N MET A 97 14.14 -22.96 12.09
CA MET A 97 12.76 -22.56 11.79
C MET A 97 12.31 -21.35 12.61
N GLY A 98 12.68 -21.28 13.89
CA GLY A 98 12.40 -20.15 14.74
C GLY A 98 13.02 -18.86 14.21
N ILE A 99 14.30 -18.89 13.84
CA ILE A 99 14.99 -17.75 13.21
C ILE A 99 14.28 -17.34 11.91
N PHE A 100 13.88 -18.30 11.08
CA PHE A 100 13.14 -18.03 9.86
C PHE A 100 11.81 -17.31 10.16
N TYR A 101 11.04 -17.77 11.16
CA TYR A 101 9.82 -17.10 11.61
C TYR A 101 10.07 -15.66 12.08
N LEU A 102 11.15 -15.41 12.83
CA LEU A 102 11.52 -14.07 13.26
C LEU A 102 11.80 -13.15 12.06
N VAL A 103 12.57 -13.62 11.08
CA VAL A 103 12.86 -12.86 9.85
C VAL A 103 11.56 -12.53 9.10
N PHE A 104 10.68 -13.52 8.92
CA PHE A 104 9.40 -13.30 8.26
C PHE A 104 8.49 -12.35 9.03
N ALA A 105 8.51 -12.37 10.36
CA ALA A 105 7.75 -11.42 11.15
C ALA A 105 8.15 -9.96 10.84
N LEU A 106 9.44 -9.67 10.66
CA LEU A 106 9.91 -8.36 10.22
C LEU A 106 9.36 -7.98 8.83
N PHE A 107 9.32 -8.94 7.91
CA PHE A 107 8.71 -8.74 6.59
C PHE A 107 7.21 -8.44 6.66
N TYR A 108 6.48 -8.97 7.63
CA TYR A 108 5.06 -8.69 7.84
C TYR A 108 4.79 -7.36 8.55
N ILE A 109 5.74 -6.89 9.39
CA ILE A 109 5.63 -5.59 10.08
C ILE A 109 5.67 -4.43 9.07
N TYR A 110 6.54 -4.49 8.07
CA TYR A 110 6.69 -3.42 7.08
C TYR A 110 5.39 -3.05 6.31
N PRO A 111 4.66 -3.98 5.66
CA PRO A 111 3.42 -3.66 4.95
C PRO A 111 2.31 -3.23 5.92
N SER A 112 2.29 -3.80 7.13
CA SER A 112 1.34 -3.43 8.18
C SER A 112 1.51 -1.97 8.61
N LEU A 113 2.77 -1.51 8.74
CA LEU A 113 3.10 -0.12 9.02
C LEU A 113 2.67 0.82 7.88
N ARG A 114 2.88 0.42 6.62
CA ARG A 114 2.44 1.21 5.44
C ARG A 114 0.93 1.36 5.38
N LEU A 115 0.17 0.30 5.66
CA LEU A 115 -1.29 0.36 5.76
C LEU A 115 -1.76 1.31 6.87
N TRP A 116 -1.10 1.26 8.04
CA TRP A 116 -1.40 2.17 9.14
C TRP A 116 -1.19 3.65 8.74
N GLN A 117 -0.06 3.93 8.07
CA GLN A 117 0.25 5.26 7.57
C GLN A 117 -0.77 5.72 6.52
N TYR A 118 -1.20 4.85 5.62
CA TYR A 118 -2.23 5.16 4.63
C TYR A 118 -3.57 5.50 5.31
N ALA A 119 -4.05 4.68 6.25
CA ALA A 119 -5.26 4.97 7.01
C ALA A 119 -5.18 6.30 7.77
N SER A 120 -4.00 6.62 8.32
CA SER A 120 -3.74 7.88 9.01
C SER A 120 -3.76 9.09 8.06
N SER A 121 -3.27 8.94 6.83
CA SER A 121 -3.36 10.00 5.81
C SER A 121 -4.79 10.30 5.38
N ILE A 122 -5.63 9.27 5.23
CA ILE A 122 -7.04 9.48 4.91
C ILE A 122 -7.73 10.30 6.02
N SER A 123 -7.38 10.04 7.28
CA SER A 123 -7.89 10.83 8.40
C SER A 123 -7.47 12.30 8.32
N ARG A 124 -6.21 12.56 7.95
CA ARG A 124 -5.70 13.93 7.80
C ARG A 124 -6.40 14.67 6.65
N LEU A 125 -6.54 14.01 5.50
CA LEU A 125 -7.26 14.52 4.34
C LEU A 125 -8.71 14.88 4.67
N GLN A 126 -9.39 14.09 5.50
CA GLN A 126 -10.76 14.38 5.93
C GLN A 126 -10.87 15.74 6.66
N HIS A 127 -9.84 16.12 7.42
CA HIS A 127 -9.82 17.37 8.19
C HIS A 127 -9.30 18.55 7.39
N SER A 128 -8.26 18.37 6.58
CA SER A 128 -7.65 19.46 5.81
C SER A 128 -8.37 19.76 4.50
N GLN A 129 -8.95 18.74 3.87
CA GLN A 129 -9.55 18.81 2.53
C GLN A 129 -8.62 19.35 1.43
N GLN A 130 -7.31 19.35 1.68
CA GLN A 130 -6.29 19.88 0.78
C GLN A 130 -5.78 18.83 -0.21
N THR A 131 -5.49 19.25 -1.43
CA THR A 131 -4.94 18.38 -2.49
C THR A 131 -3.60 17.75 -2.07
N VAL A 132 -2.77 18.45 -1.29
CA VAL A 132 -1.48 17.93 -0.80
C VAL A 132 -1.63 16.67 0.08
N ASP A 133 -2.70 16.60 0.87
CA ASP A 133 -2.96 15.45 1.73
C ASP A 133 -3.54 14.27 0.93
N LEU A 134 -4.23 14.56 -0.16
CA LEU A 134 -4.70 13.55 -1.11
C LEU A 134 -3.51 12.91 -1.84
N GLU A 135 -2.59 13.72 -2.36
CA GLU A 135 -1.35 13.23 -2.98
C GLU A 135 -0.55 12.35 -2.00
N THR A 136 -0.43 12.78 -0.75
CA THR A 136 0.23 12.00 0.30
C THR A 136 -0.47 10.66 0.56
N ALA A 137 -1.81 10.64 0.59
CA ALA A 137 -2.56 9.40 0.78
C ALA A 137 -2.35 8.42 -0.40
N LEU A 138 -2.39 8.95 -1.64
CA LEU A 138 -2.20 8.16 -2.86
C LEU A 138 -0.77 7.63 -2.97
N ASP A 139 0.25 8.41 -2.59
CA ASP A 139 1.63 7.95 -2.59
C ASP A 139 1.86 6.81 -1.58
N ARG A 140 1.26 6.90 -0.39
CA ARG A 140 1.29 5.81 0.60
C ARG A 140 0.59 4.56 0.08
N GLN A 141 -0.55 4.69 -0.59
CA GLN A 141 -1.25 3.58 -1.22
C GLN A 141 -0.38 2.93 -2.31
N ARG A 142 0.26 3.73 -3.17
CA ARG A 142 1.17 3.24 -4.21
C ARG A 142 2.35 2.49 -3.62
N SER A 143 2.99 3.05 -2.59
CA SER A 143 4.13 2.42 -1.92
C SER A 143 3.77 1.06 -1.33
N PHE A 144 2.58 0.93 -0.73
CA PHE A 144 2.06 -0.35 -0.25
C PHE A 144 1.94 -1.38 -1.38
N TRP A 145 1.28 -1.04 -2.49
CA TRP A 145 1.12 -1.96 -3.63
C TRP A 145 2.45 -2.33 -4.30
N LYS A 146 3.40 -1.40 -4.38
CA LYS A 146 4.76 -1.69 -4.88
C LYS A 146 5.46 -2.73 -4.00
N PHE A 147 5.34 -2.61 -2.67
CA PHE A 147 5.93 -3.57 -1.75
C PHE A 147 5.25 -4.95 -1.83
N VAL A 148 3.92 -4.98 -1.85
CA VAL A 148 3.15 -6.23 -1.98
C VAL A 148 3.45 -6.92 -3.31
N GLY A 149 3.48 -6.18 -4.42
CA GLY A 149 3.85 -6.72 -5.73
C GLY A 149 5.26 -7.31 -5.75
N LEU A 150 6.24 -6.64 -5.12
CA LEU A 150 7.59 -7.17 -4.98
C LEU A 150 7.63 -8.47 -4.17
N MET A 151 6.91 -8.52 -3.03
CA MET A 151 6.80 -9.74 -2.22
C MET A 151 6.19 -10.91 -3.00
N ILE A 152 5.10 -10.66 -3.73
CA ILE A 152 4.46 -11.69 -4.57
C ILE A 152 5.44 -12.21 -5.62
N SER A 153 6.16 -11.32 -6.32
CA SER A 153 7.15 -11.72 -7.33
C SER A 153 8.27 -12.60 -6.77
N ILE A 154 8.77 -12.28 -5.56
CA ILE A 154 9.79 -13.10 -4.88
C ILE A 154 9.24 -14.49 -4.55
N ILE A 155 8.04 -14.56 -3.96
CA ILE A 155 7.39 -15.82 -3.60
C ILE A 155 7.13 -16.68 -4.85
N LEU A 156 6.67 -16.05 -5.94
CA LEU A 156 6.40 -16.74 -7.20
C LEU A 156 7.69 -17.30 -7.82
N GLY A 157 8.78 -16.53 -7.78
CA GLY A 157 10.10 -16.98 -8.23
C GLY A 157 10.63 -18.17 -7.41
N LEU A 158 10.45 -18.14 -6.09
CA LEU A 158 10.82 -19.26 -5.21
C LEU A 158 10.00 -20.52 -5.50
N TYR A 159 8.67 -20.39 -5.67
CA TYR A 159 7.83 -21.52 -6.03
C TYR A 159 8.23 -22.15 -7.37
N LEU A 160 8.51 -21.33 -8.37
CA LEU A 160 8.96 -21.81 -9.67
C LEU A 160 10.27 -22.58 -9.56
N LEU A 161 11.23 -22.08 -8.78
CA LEU A 161 12.52 -22.74 -8.55
C LEU A 161 12.34 -24.08 -7.81
N ILE A 162 11.49 -24.12 -6.79
CA ILE A 162 11.19 -25.35 -6.04
C ILE A 162 10.53 -26.39 -6.95
N ILE A 163 9.55 -26.00 -7.76
CA ILE A 163 8.86 -26.91 -8.68
C ILE A 163 9.84 -27.47 -9.72
N VAL A 164 10.63 -26.62 -10.36
CA VAL A 164 11.63 -27.06 -11.34
C VAL A 164 12.67 -27.97 -10.69
N GLY A 165 13.18 -27.60 -9.52
CA GLY A 165 14.12 -28.43 -8.76
C GLY A 165 13.53 -29.80 -8.40
N ALA A 166 12.28 -29.85 -7.93
CA ALA A 166 11.60 -31.09 -7.60
C ALA A 166 11.41 -31.99 -8.82
N ILE A 167 11.06 -31.42 -9.99
CA ILE A 167 10.93 -32.17 -11.24
C ILE A 167 12.29 -32.75 -11.67
N VAL A 168 13.35 -31.95 -11.65
CA VAL A 168 14.70 -32.40 -12.06
C VAL A 168 15.22 -33.50 -11.14
N ILE A 169 15.10 -33.33 -9.81
CA ILE A 169 15.51 -34.33 -8.83
C ILE A 169 14.66 -35.60 -8.98
N GLY A 170 13.34 -35.46 -9.13
CA GLY A 170 12.44 -36.59 -9.34
C GLY A 170 12.75 -37.38 -10.61
N ALA A 171 13.00 -36.70 -11.73
CA ALA A 171 13.36 -37.33 -13.00
C ALA A 171 14.74 -38.02 -12.93
N ALA A 172 15.73 -37.38 -12.30
CA ALA A 172 17.07 -37.97 -12.12
C ALA A 172 17.04 -39.18 -11.17
N GLY A 173 16.19 -39.15 -10.15
CA GLY A 173 15.94 -40.28 -9.26
C GLY A 173 15.31 -41.46 -9.99
N ALA A 174 14.34 -41.21 -10.87
CA ALA A 174 13.69 -42.24 -11.68
C ALA A 174 14.61 -42.90 -12.73
N LEU A 175 15.69 -42.23 -13.14
CA LEU A 175 16.67 -42.74 -14.10
C LEU A 175 17.83 -43.52 -13.44
N ASN A 176 18.00 -43.44 -12.12
CA ASN A 176 19.04 -44.15 -11.35
C ASN A 176 18.49 -45.34 -10.54
N ILE A 177 17.30 -45.83 -10.90
CA ILE A 177 16.70 -47.12 -10.48
C ILE A 177 16.64 -48.03 -11.70
#